data_AF-A0AA41ZIR8-F1
#
_entry.id   AF-A0AA41ZIR8-F1
#
_cell.length_a   1.000
_cell.length_b   1.000
_cell.length_c   1.000
_cell.angle_alpha   90.00
_cell.angle_beta   90.00
_cell.angle_gamma   90.00
#
_symmetry.space_group_name_H-M   'P 1'
#
loop_
_entity.id
_entity.type
_entity.pdbx_description
1 polymer ?
#
loop_
_entity_poly.entity_id
_entity_poly.type
_entity_poly.pdbx_seq_one_letter_code
_entity_poly.pdbx_strand_id
1 'polypeptide(L)' 'MLPTPRLFRSRWAALWWAAGILWFAIEVAGVKPGGHAAANATTANAATEATDATGSAVDQRDLATLANAMGR' A
#
# COMPACT_ATOMS: atom_id res chain seq x y z
N MET A 1 -35.01 -2.70 17.40
CA MET A 1 -33.55 -2.83 17.23
C MET A 1 -33.33 -3.54 15.91
N LEU A 2 -32.81 -2.87 14.88
CA LEU A 2 -32.60 -3.51 13.59
C LEU A 2 -31.45 -4.53 13.72
N PRO A 3 -31.59 -5.75 13.18
CA PRO A 3 -30.51 -6.74 13.20
C PRO A 3 -29.28 -6.17 12.50
N THR A 4 -28.12 -6.19 13.17
CA THR A 4 -26.86 -5.78 12.53
C THR A 4 -26.52 -6.77 11.43
N PRO A 5 -26.48 -6.36 10.15
CA PRO A 5 -26.13 -7.27 9.06
C PRO A 5 -24.68 -7.72 9.25
N ARG A 6 -24.49 -9.02 9.42
CA ARG A 6 -23.15 -9.61 9.58
C ARG A 6 -22.57 -9.82 8.18
N LEU A 7 -21.54 -9.06 7.86
CA LEU A 7 -20.82 -9.17 6.58
C LEU A 7 -20.29 -10.60 6.33
N PHE A 8 -19.90 -11.30 7.40
CA PHE A 8 -19.57 -12.72 7.37
C PHE A 8 -20.45 -13.53 8.33
N ARG A 9 -21.21 -14.46 7.77
CA ARG A 9 -22.00 -15.46 8.51
C ARG A 9 -21.14 -16.55 9.17
N SER A 10 -19.90 -16.75 8.70
CA SER A 10 -18.96 -17.74 9.23
C SER A 10 -17.62 -17.07 9.56
N ARG A 11 -17.10 -17.36 10.76
CA ARG A 11 -15.79 -16.88 11.20
C ARG A 11 -14.66 -17.45 10.33
N TRP A 12 -14.81 -18.69 9.87
CA TRP A 12 -13.84 -19.34 8.98
C TRP A 12 -13.80 -18.72 7.58
N ALA A 13 -14.97 -18.37 7.03
CA ALA A 13 -15.03 -17.68 5.75
C ALA A 13 -14.33 -16.31 5.80
N ALA A 14 -14.45 -15.59 6.93
CA ALA A 14 -13.75 -14.32 7.13
C ALA A 14 -12.23 -14.49 7.15
N LEU A 15 -11.72 -15.57 7.76
CA LEU A 15 -10.27 -15.86 7.79
C LEU A 15 -9.72 -16.16 6.40
N TRP A 16 -10.40 -17.01 5.62
CA TRP A 16 -9.99 -17.31 4.25
C TRP A 16 -10.05 -16.08 3.34
N TRP A 17 -11.06 -15.24 3.53
CA TRP A 17 -11.18 -13.98 2.81
C TRP A 17 -10.02 -13.02 3.15
N ALA A 18 -9.71 -12.86 4.44
CA ALA A 18 -8.60 -12.03 4.89
C ALA A 18 -7.24 -12.55 4.37
N ALA A 19 -7.04 -13.87 4.35
CA ALA A 19 -5.83 -14.47 3.79
C ALA A 19 -5.64 -14.14 2.31
N GLY A 20 -6.71 -14.18 1.51
CA GLY A 20 -6.66 -13.81 0.08
C GLY A 20 -6.28 -12.34 -0.14
N ILE A 21 -6.79 -11.44 0.71
CA ILE A 21 -6.42 -10.01 0.65
C ILE A 21 -4.96 -9.81 1.02
N LEU A 22 -4.50 -10.49 2.08
CA LEU A 22 -3.12 -10.37 2.53
C LEU A 22 -2.15 -10.89 1.46
N TRP A 23 -2.48 -12.01 0.82
CA TRP A 23 -1.76 -12.53 -0.33
C TRP A 23 -1.67 -11.50 -1.47
N PHE A 24 -2.80 -10.94 -1.88
CA PHE A 24 -2.84 -9.94 -2.95
C PHE A 24 -2.03 -8.68 -2.60
N ALA A 25 -2.10 -8.23 -1.34
CA ALA A 25 -1.32 -7.09 -0.88
C ALA A 25 0.19 -7.35 -0.94
N ILE A 26 0.62 -8.58 -0.64
CA ILE A 26 2.03 -8.99 -0.76
C ILE A 26 2.49 -8.94 -2.22
N GLU A 27 1.68 -9.47 -3.14
CA GLU A 27 1.98 -9.46 -4.57
C GLU A 27 2.08 -8.03 -5.12
N VAL A 28 1.19 -7.13 -4.69
CA VAL A 28 1.18 -5.73 -5.16
C VAL A 28 2.31 -4.89 -4.53
N ALA A 29 2.56 -5.05 -3.23
CA ALA A 29 3.59 -4.28 -2.54
C ALA A 29 5.02 -4.77 -2.85
N GLY A 30 5.16 -6.01 -3.32
CA GLY A 30 6.44 -6.70 -3.43
C GLY A 30 6.98 -7.07 -2.05
N VAL A 31 7.49 -8.28 -1.90
CA VAL A 31 8.18 -8.68 -0.66
C VAL A 31 9.52 -7.95 -0.61
N LYS A 32 9.62 -6.84 0.14
CA LYS A 32 10.91 -6.20 0.43
C LYS A 32 11.69 -7.10 1.39
N PRO A 33 12.82 -7.72 0.98
CA PRO A 33 13.64 -8.49 1.90
C PRO A 33 14.30 -7.51 2.87
N GLY A 34 13.82 -7.45 4.12
CA GLY A 34 14.47 -6.70 5.20
C GLY A 34 13.66 -5.58 5.88
N GLY A 35 12.37 -5.44 5.63
CA GLY A 35 11.54 -4.46 6.35
C GLY A 35 10.62 -5.13 7.35
N HIS A 36 10.81 -4.85 8.65
CA HIS A 36 9.95 -5.31 9.74
C HIS A 36 8.46 -5.26 9.38
N ALA A 37 7.76 -6.37 9.66
CA ALA A 37 6.32 -6.48 9.54
C ALA A 37 5.63 -5.29 10.23
N ALA A 38 5.11 -4.35 9.45
CA ALA A 38 4.24 -3.29 9.94
C ALA A 38 2.89 -3.93 10.30
N ALA A 39 2.81 -4.45 11.52
CA ALA A 39 1.54 -4.57 12.21
C ALA A 39 0.92 -3.18 12.25
N ASN A 40 -0.26 -3.04 11.63
CA ASN A 40 -1.12 -1.85 11.60
C ASN A 40 -0.95 -0.90 10.40
N ALA A 41 -1.34 -1.34 9.21
CA ALA A 41 -1.68 -0.46 8.08
C ALA A 41 -3.06 0.23 8.29
N THR A 42 -3.28 0.85 9.45
CA THR A 42 -4.46 1.74 9.67
C THR A 42 -4.20 3.16 9.16
N THR A 43 -3.03 3.46 8.62
CA THR A 43 -2.74 4.79 8.07
C THR A 43 -2.60 4.70 6.57
N ALA A 44 -3.69 5.02 5.87
CA ALA A 44 -3.79 5.30 4.45
C ALA A 44 -2.94 6.52 4.00
N ASN A 45 -1.76 6.71 4.59
CA ASN A 45 -0.78 7.75 4.32
C ASN A 45 0.64 7.13 4.29
N ALA A 46 0.80 5.92 3.76
CA ALA A 46 2.06 5.63 3.12
C ALA A 46 2.03 6.48 1.85
N ALA A 47 2.58 7.70 1.93
CA ALA A 47 2.98 8.44 0.74
C ALA A 47 3.77 7.44 -0.09
N THR A 48 3.14 6.92 -1.14
CA THR A 48 3.79 6.09 -2.14
C THR A 48 4.98 6.93 -2.57
N GLU A 49 6.19 6.51 -2.20
CA GLU A 49 7.38 7.20 -2.67
C GLU A 49 7.23 7.24 -4.18
N ALA A 50 7.08 8.45 -4.73
CA ALA A 50 6.81 8.62 -6.14
C ALA A 50 7.95 7.93 -6.87
N THR A 51 7.63 7.01 -7.76
CA THR A 51 8.62 6.24 -8.52
C THR A 51 8.63 6.80 -9.94
N ASP A 52 9.81 7.06 -10.48
CA ASP A 52 9.99 7.48 -11.87
C ASP A 52 9.61 6.35 -12.84
N ALA A 53 9.42 6.67 -14.13
CA ALA A 53 9.15 5.73 -15.21
C ALA A 53 10.20 4.62 -15.34
N THR A 54 11.39 4.80 -14.76
CA THR A 54 12.47 3.80 -14.69
C THR A 54 12.39 2.87 -13.47
N GLY A 55 11.43 3.07 -12.56
CA GLY A 55 11.30 2.27 -11.34
C GLY A 55 12.20 2.75 -10.18
N SER A 56 12.94 3.85 -10.35
CA SER A 56 13.72 4.47 -9.27
C SER A 56 12.85 5.37 -8.40
N ALA A 57 13.15 5.43 -7.09
CA ALA A 57 12.52 6.41 -6.20
C ALA A 57 12.88 7.84 -6.65
N VAL A 58 11.89 8.73 -6.69
CA VAL A 58 12.07 10.13 -7.06
C VAL A 58 12.83 10.87 -5.96
N ASP A 59 14.00 11.40 -6.30
CA ASP A 59 14.83 12.20 -5.39
C ASP A 59 14.48 13.71 -5.52
N GLN A 60 14.69 14.50 -4.46
CA GLN A 60 14.54 15.96 -4.49
C GLN A 60 15.41 16.63 -5.56
N ARG A 61 16.55 16.02 -5.91
CA ARG A 61 17.42 16.48 -7.00
C ARG A 61 16.75 16.40 -8.37
N ASP A 62 15.97 15.36 -8.60
CA ASP A 62 15.22 15.18 -9.85
C ASP A 62 14.08 16.21 -9.92
N LEU A 63 13.38 16.43 -8.81
CA LEU A 63 12.34 17.45 -8.70
C LEU A 63 12.87 18.86 -8.92
N ALA A 64 14.05 19.18 -8.39
CA ALA A 64 14.71 20.46 -8.62
C ALA A 64 15.10 20.63 -10.10
N THR A 65 15.57 19.58 -10.74
CA THR A 65 15.91 19.61 -12.18
C THR A 65 14.67 19.83 -13.03
N LEU A 66 13.55 19.17 -12.70
CA LEU A 66 12.27 19.34 -13.38
C LEU A 66 11.67 20.74 -13.16
N ALA A 67 11.76 21.30 -11.95
CA ALA A 67 11.29 22.66 -11.65
C ALA A 67 12.05 23.69 -12.51
N ASN A 68 13.37 23.60 -12.52
CA ASN A 68 14.23 24.45 -13.34
C ASN A 68 13.93 24.30 -14.85
N ALA A 69 13.69 23.07 -15.34
CA ALA A 69 13.34 22.83 -16.75
C ALA A 69 11.95 23.36 -17.13
N MET A 70 11.01 23.41 -16.18
CA MET A 70 9.68 24.01 -16.38
C MET A 70 9.68 25.54 -16.21
N GLY A 71 10.83 26.16 -15.93
CA GLY A 71 10.96 27.61 -15.76
C GLY A 71 10.23 28.18 -14.55
N ARG A 72 10.12 27.39 -13.46
CA ARG A 72 9.49 27.76 -12.19
C ARG A 72 10.48 27.63 -11.06
#